data_AF-A0A2G9P3E6-F1
#
_entry.id   AF-A0A2G9P3E6-F1
#
_cell.length_a   1.000
_cell.length_b   1.000
_cell.length_c   1.000
_cell.angle_alpha   90.00
_cell.angle_beta   90.00
_cell.angle_gamma   90.00
#
_symmetry.space_group_name_H-M   'P 1'
#
loop_
_entity.id
_entity.type
_entity.pdbx_description
1 polymer ?
#
loop_
_entity_poly.entity_id
_entity_poly.type
_entity_poly.pdbx_seq_one_letter_code
_entity_poly.pdbx_strand_id
1 'polypeptide(L)' 'MRLSAESIDEELKNLKGWKALNNKLHKEFEFNDFNQAFGFMTRAAMHIEKMNHHPEWFNVYNKLVVDLTTHDA' A
#
# COMPACT_ATOMS: atom_id res chain seq x y z
N MET A 1 3.70 -2.51 18.44
CA MET A 1 2.79 -1.51 19.04
C MET A 1 1.96 -0.93 17.92
N ARG A 2 0.67 -1.26 17.92
CA ARG A 2 -0.31 -0.80 16.95
C ARG A 2 -0.76 0.63 17.29
N LEU A 3 -0.95 1.48 16.27
CA LEU A 3 -1.52 2.81 16.44
C LEU A 3 -2.99 2.74 16.88
N SER A 4 -3.47 3.75 17.61
CA SER A 4 -4.89 3.87 17.92
C SER A 4 -5.69 4.24 16.66
N ALA A 5 -7.00 4.00 16.68
CA ALA A 5 -7.87 4.39 15.58
C ALA A 5 -7.82 5.91 15.34
N GLU A 6 -7.77 6.72 16.39
CA GLU A 6 -7.68 8.19 16.21
C GLU A 6 -6.38 8.60 15.53
N SER A 7 -5.24 8.02 15.94
CA SER A 7 -3.95 8.31 15.30
C SER A 7 -3.93 7.87 13.84
N ILE A 8 -4.53 6.71 13.51
CA ILE A 8 -4.64 6.24 12.13
C ILE A 8 -5.46 7.24 11.30
N ASP A 9 -6.61 7.68 11.81
CA ASP A 9 -7.49 8.61 11.11
C ASP A 9 -6.86 9.99 10.90
N GLU A 10 -6.04 10.46 11.85
CA GLU A 10 -5.29 11.70 11.68
C GLU A 10 -4.22 11.59 10.60
N GLU A 11 -3.41 10.53 10.62
CA GLU A 11 -2.35 10.33 9.62
C GLU A 11 -2.92 10.09 8.21
N LEU A 12 -4.07 9.40 8.10
CA LEU A 12 -4.73 9.17 6.81
C LEU A 12 -5.11 10.46 6.09
N LYS A 13 -5.35 11.57 6.79
CA LYS A 13 -5.61 12.89 6.18
C LYS A 13 -4.43 13.36 5.32
N ASN A 14 -3.22 12.94 5.66
CA ASN A 14 -1.99 13.29 4.94
C ASN A 14 -1.66 12.30 3.82
N LEU A 15 -2.33 11.14 3.78
CA LEU A 15 -2.02 10.02 2.88
C LEU A 15 -3.10 9.88 1.80
N LYS A 16 -3.11 10.81 0.84
CA LYS A 16 -4.13 10.86 -0.21
C LYS A 16 -4.33 9.50 -0.91
N GLY A 17 -5.58 9.04 -0.92
CA GLY A 17 -6.01 7.80 -1.55
C GLY A 17 -5.78 6.54 -0.72
N TRP A 18 -5.14 6.63 0.44
CA TRP A 18 -5.12 5.55 1.42
C TRP A 18 -6.37 5.59 2.30
N LYS A 19 -6.84 4.41 2.72
CA LYS A 19 -7.94 4.25 3.68
C LYS A 19 -7.61 3.10 4.64
N ALA A 20 -8.16 3.14 5.85
CA ALA A 20 -8.21 1.96 6.71
C ALA A 20 -9.35 1.05 6.25
N LEU A 21 -9.04 -0.20 5.91
CA LEU A 21 -10.02 -1.20 5.48
C LEU A 21 -9.62 -2.56 6.03
N ASN A 22 -10.54 -3.29 6.67
CA ASN A 22 -10.30 -4.64 7.19
C ASN A 22 -9.02 -4.76 8.04
N ASN A 23 -8.79 -3.79 8.93
CA ASN A 23 -7.58 -3.74 9.79
C ASN A 23 -6.25 -3.58 9.04
N LYS A 24 -6.27 -3.12 7.78
CA LYS A 24 -5.10 -2.81 6.96
C LYS A 24 -5.19 -1.40 6.40
N LEU A 25 -4.06 -0.82 6.00
CA LEU A 25 -4.06 0.32 5.10
C LEU A 25 -4.24 -0.18 3.68
N HIS A 26 -5.14 0.44 2.94
CA HIS A 26 -5.54 0.01 1.62
C HIS A 26 -5.45 1.16 0.63
N LYS A 27 -4.91 0.90 -0.56
CA LYS A 27 -4.92 1.84 -1.68
C LYS A 27 -5.02 1.12 -3.02
N GLU A 28 -5.80 1.71 -3.91
CA GLU A 28 -5.93 1.27 -5.29
C GLU A 28 -5.23 2.28 -6.20
N PHE A 29 -4.38 1.78 -7.08
CA PHE A 29 -3.70 2.54 -8.11
C PHE A 29 -4.22 2.12 -9.48
N GLU A 30 -4.45 3.08 -10.35
CA GLU A 30 -4.77 2.86 -11.76
C GLU A 30 -3.72 3.59 -12.61
N PHE A 31 -3.15 2.85 -13.57
CA PHE A 31 -2.13 3.32 -14.49
C PHE A 31 -2.68 3.34 -15.92
N ASN A 32 -1.92 3.87 -16.88
CA ASN A 32 -2.37 3.88 -18.28
C ASN A 32 -2.36 2.48 -18.90
N ASP A 33 -1.41 1.64 -18.50
CA ASP A 33 -1.23 0.29 -19.03
C ASP A 33 -0.50 -0.62 -18.02
N PHE A 34 -0.34 -1.89 -18.40
CA PHE A 34 0.39 -2.87 -17.60
C PHE A 34 1.88 -2.55 -17.44
N ASN A 35 2.52 -1.96 -18.45
CA ASN A 35 3.95 -1.65 -18.39
C ASN A 35 4.23 -0.62 -17.28
N GLN A 36 3.39 0.42 -17.19
CA GLN A 36 3.49 1.42 -16.13
C GLN A 36 3.20 0.83 -14.75
N ALA A 37 2.16 0.00 -14.62
CA ALA A 37 1.83 -0.68 -13.35
C ALA A 37 2.99 -1.56 -12.87
N PHE A 38 3.51 -2.41 -13.75
CA PHE A 38 4.62 -3.30 -13.42
C PHE A 38 5.92 -2.53 -13.15
N GLY A 39 6.21 -1.48 -13.92
CA GLY A 39 7.36 -0.61 -13.65
C GLY A 39 7.28 0.10 -12.30
N PHE A 40 6.09 0.50 -11.85
CA PHE A 40 5.88 0.98 -10.49
C PHE A 40 6.17 -0.10 -9.45
N MET A 41 5.63 -1.30 -9.63
CA MET A 41 5.86 -2.45 -8.75
C MET A 41 7.35 -2.79 -8.61
N THR A 42 8.11 -2.81 -9.72
CA THR A 42 9.56 -3.10 -9.70
C THR A 42 10.35 -2.05 -8.91
N ARG A 43 10.05 -0.76 -9.07
CA ARG A 43 10.72 0.30 -8.29
C ARG A 43 10.34 0.24 -6.81
N ALA A 44 9.07 -0.01 -6.51
CA ALA A 44 8.59 -0.17 -5.15
C ALA A 44 9.29 -1.34 -4.44
N ALA A 45 9.51 -2.47 -5.14
CA ALA A 45 10.16 -3.66 -4.57
C ALA A 45 11.54 -3.35 -3.95
N MET A 46 12.34 -2.47 -4.57
CA MET A 46 13.64 -2.08 -4.02
C MET A 46 13.53 -1.39 -2.65
N HIS A 47 12.50 -0.56 -2.46
CA HIS A 47 12.24 0.12 -1.20
C HIS A 47 11.63 -0.83 -0.17
N ILE A 48 10.69 -1.68 -0.61
CA ILE A 48 10.04 -2.70 0.21
C ILE A 48 11.08 -3.64 0.84
N GLU A 49 12.02 -4.15 0.03
CA GLU A 49 13.11 -5.00 0.51
C GLU A 49 14.03 -4.26 1.49
N LYS A 50 14.41 -3.02 1.15
CA LYS A 50 15.25 -2.20 2.04
C LYS A 50 14.58 -1.94 3.40
N MET A 51 13.26 -1.79 3.42
CA MET A 51 12.48 -1.59 4.64
C MET A 51 12.18 -2.90 5.37
N ASN A 52 12.42 -4.05 4.75
CA ASN A 52 12.06 -5.38 5.24
C ASN A 52 10.58 -5.44 5.70
N HIS A 53 9.69 -4.85 4.92
CA HIS A 53 8.26 -4.77 5.22
C HIS A 53 7.43 -4.90 3.94
N HIS A 54 7.00 -6.12 3.68
CA HIS A 54 6.37 -6.51 2.41
C HIS A 54 4.87 -6.20 2.38
N PRO A 55 4.34 -5.65 1.28
CA PRO A 55 2.91 -5.47 1.11
C PRO A 55 2.22 -6.77 0.73
N GLU A 56 0.90 -6.79 0.90
CA GLU A 56 0.03 -7.64 0.10
C GLU A 56 -0.38 -6.84 -1.14
N TRP A 57 -0.27 -7.44 -2.32
CA TRP A 57 -0.62 -6.78 -3.58
C TRP A 57 -1.43 -7.69 -4.51
N PHE A 58 -2.32 -7.07 -5.28
CA PHE A 58 -3.09 -7.74 -6.33
C PHE A 58 -3.08 -6.87 -7.58
N ASN A 59 -2.42 -7.32 -8.65
CA ASN A 59 -2.32 -6.60 -9.91
C ASN A 59 -3.12 -7.30 -11.01
N VAL A 60 -3.96 -6.53 -11.71
CA VAL A 60 -4.68 -6.96 -12.91
C VAL A 60 -4.51 -5.88 -13.96
N TYR A 61 -3.73 -6.16 -15.01
CA TYR A 61 -3.42 -5.21 -16.08
C TYR A 61 -2.91 -3.86 -15.52
N ASN A 62 -3.67 -2.78 -15.68
CA ASN A 62 -3.31 -1.44 -15.27
C ASN A 62 -3.75 -1.09 -13.84
N LYS A 63 -4.36 -2.02 -13.09
CA LYS A 63 -4.83 -1.80 -11.72
C LYS A 63 -3.96 -2.54 -10.71
N LEU A 64 -3.57 -1.86 -9.64
CA LEU A 64 -2.80 -2.41 -8.54
C LEU A 64 -3.51 -2.08 -7.22
N VAL A 65 -3.97 -3.11 -6.53
CA VAL A 65 -4.45 -3.02 -5.15
C VAL A 65 -3.27 -3.28 -4.22
N VAL A 66 -3.09 -2.43 -3.21
CA VAL A 66 -2.04 -2.56 -2.20
C VAL A 66 -2.68 -2.52 -0.82
N ASP A 67 -2.42 -3.56 -0.04
CA ASP A 67 -2.76 -3.65 1.37
C ASP A 67 -1.48 -3.72 2.22
N LEU A 68 -1.41 -2.91 3.28
CA LEU A 68 -0.30 -2.86 4.22
C LEU A 68 -0.77 -3.18 5.63
N THR A 69 -0.05 -4.09 6.28
CA THR A 69 -0.15 -4.37 7.71
C THR A 69 1.22 -4.76 8.22
N THR A 70 1.51 -4.48 9.48
CA THR A 70 2.72 -5.00 10.14
C THR A 70 2.31 -6.26 10.89
N HIS A 71 2.87 -7.41 10.51
CA HIS A 71 2.48 -8.71 11.06
C HIS A 71 2.85 -8.88 12.54
N ASP A 72 3.95 -8.28 12.98
CA ASP A 72 4.51 -8.49 14.33
C ASP A 72 4.07 -7.42 15.36
N ALA A 73 3.14 -6.53 15.00
CA ALA A 73 2.86 -5.28 15.73
C ALA A 73 1.70 -5.31 16.73
#